data_AF-A0A952SUT4-F1
#
_entry.id   AF-A0A952SUT4-F1
#
_cell.length_a   1.000
_cell.length_b   1.000
_cell.length_c   1.000
_cell.angle_alpha   90.00
_cell.angle_beta   90.00
_cell.angle_gamma   90.00
#
_symmetry.space_group_name_H-M   'P 1'
#
loop_
_entity.id
_entity.type
_entity.pdbx_description
1 polymer ?
#
loop_
_entity_poly.entity_id
_entity_poly.type
_entity_poly.pdbx_seq_one_letter_code
_entity_poly.pdbx_strand_id
1 'polypeptide(L)'
;MDRIVECVPNFSEGRNQTTVQALLDAVTLTPGVVCLDHSVDPDHHRAVLTFCGTPEAVVEAAFRTICTATSLIDLRNHTGVHPRVGATDVVPFIPIKGTTMDDCVRLARRLGEQVGRELEIPVFLYERAATRPNRAPLEAIRRGGLERLAFRMTSDSEWTPDFGPSRLHRSAGAIAVGARPPLIAFNVNLRSQRIEVARSIARTIRQSHGGLPHVKAIGVELASRCMVQVSMNLTDYQLTPVQSAFQAVKTEAEKHGISIAGSELIGLIPQAALEHVAVASLELERFDPSHILERSIAEAMGGKNLFDQTISDFMNAVSDTKPIPAGGSVAALVGALAASLGVMGARLVKQSDRETTLLRLSRRLYELVQEDAFAYEALLKAHKIPKDQPARPTTVSNALLKATEVPLEIAEQACEVARVLHGLRQVVKPTVHSDLSVGMILAIATADAGLFTAQTNVKLATNQLVVESVQAKILKIRESLEELRRLC
;
A
#
# COMPACT_ATOMS: atom_id res chain seq x y z
N MET A 1 -3.63 -7.54 8.59
CA MET A 1 -3.45 -7.75 7.14
C MET A 1 -2.23 -6.95 6.73
N ASP A 2 -1.15 -7.63 6.34
CA ASP A 2 0.13 -6.95 6.07
C ASP A 2 0.18 -6.41 4.63
N ARG A 3 -0.70 -6.90 3.75
CA ARG A 3 -0.81 -6.48 2.36
C ARG A 3 -2.26 -6.07 2.06
N ILE A 4 -2.45 -4.81 1.67
CA ILE A 4 -3.75 -4.23 1.32
C ILE A 4 -3.65 -3.64 -0.08
N VAL A 5 -4.61 -4.01 -0.92
CA VAL A 5 -4.85 -3.45 -2.25
C VAL A 5 -6.25 -2.89 -2.28
N GLU A 6 -6.42 -1.72 -2.87
CA GLU A 6 -7.73 -1.16 -3.22
C GLU A 6 -8.06 -1.53 -4.67
N CYS A 7 -9.34 -1.83 -4.92
CA CYS A 7 -9.87 -2.02 -6.26
C CYS A 7 -11.12 -1.16 -6.44
N VAL A 8 -11.20 -0.47 -7.58
CA VAL A 8 -12.24 0.53 -7.85
C VAL A 8 -12.95 0.27 -9.18
N PRO A 9 -13.65 -0.88 -9.35
CA PRO A 9 -14.28 -1.22 -10.61
C PRO A 9 -15.43 -0.25 -10.94
N ASN A 10 -15.62 -0.01 -12.23
CA ASN A 10 -16.65 0.90 -12.72
C ASN A 10 -17.62 0.14 -13.61
N PHE A 11 -18.90 0.32 -13.37
CA PHE A 11 -19.97 -0.40 -14.04
C PHE A 11 -20.86 0.57 -14.81
N SER A 12 -21.28 0.14 -16.00
CA SER A 12 -22.24 0.86 -16.84
C SER A 12 -23.67 0.59 -16.34
N GLU A 13 -23.94 0.99 -15.10
CA GLU A 13 -25.25 0.91 -14.45
C GLU A 13 -25.32 2.02 -13.40
N GLY A 14 -26.41 2.77 -13.35
CA GLY A 14 -26.58 3.90 -12.44
C GLY A 14 -28.03 4.17 -12.05
N ARG A 15 -28.96 3.30 -12.46
CA ARG A 15 -30.42 3.50 -12.35
C ARG A 15 -31.12 2.28 -11.75
N ASN A 16 -30.73 1.06 -12.12
CA ASN A 16 -31.29 -0.16 -11.58
C ASN A 16 -30.65 -0.52 -10.24
N GLN A 17 -31.36 -0.22 -9.15
CA GLN A 17 -30.90 -0.50 -7.78
C GLN A 17 -30.70 -2.00 -7.52
N THR A 18 -31.48 -2.88 -8.15
CA THR A 18 -31.33 -4.34 -7.97
C THR A 18 -29.99 -4.81 -8.54
N THR A 19 -29.62 -4.31 -9.72
CA THR A 19 -28.32 -4.61 -10.33
C THR A 19 -27.18 -4.07 -9.48
N VAL A 20 -27.28 -2.83 -8.99
CA VAL A 20 -26.25 -2.25 -8.10
C VAL A 20 -26.11 -3.05 -6.82
N GLN A 21 -27.22 -3.45 -6.19
CA GLN A 21 -27.19 -4.27 -4.98
C GLN A 21 -26.52 -5.63 -5.23
N ALA A 22 -26.82 -6.29 -6.36
CA ALA A 22 -26.17 -7.55 -6.71
C ALA A 22 -24.64 -7.40 -6.91
N LEU A 23 -24.19 -6.25 -7.43
CA LEU A 23 -22.76 -5.95 -7.53
C LEU A 23 -22.12 -5.73 -6.15
N LEU A 24 -22.81 -5.04 -5.24
CA LEU A 24 -22.38 -4.86 -3.86
C LEU A 24 -22.28 -6.20 -3.12
N ASP A 25 -23.30 -7.05 -3.26
CA ASP A 25 -23.34 -8.36 -2.61
C ASP A 25 -22.18 -9.24 -3.09
N ALA A 26 -21.81 -9.18 -4.38
CA ALA A 26 -20.64 -9.88 -4.90
C ALA A 26 -19.32 -9.46 -4.22
N VAL A 27 -19.21 -8.20 -3.78
CA VAL A 27 -18.07 -7.70 -2.99
C VAL A 27 -18.18 -8.14 -1.54
N THR A 28 -19.30 -7.84 -0.87
CA THR A 28 -19.46 -8.04 0.58
C THR A 28 -19.48 -9.50 0.98
N LEU A 29 -19.94 -10.40 0.11
CA LEU A 29 -19.93 -11.85 0.33
C LEU A 29 -18.58 -12.50 0.02
N THR A 30 -17.58 -11.74 -0.45
CA THR A 30 -16.24 -12.27 -0.71
C THR A 30 -15.37 -12.19 0.56
N PRO A 31 -14.92 -13.34 1.11
CA PRO A 31 -14.11 -13.34 2.32
C PRO A 31 -12.79 -12.59 2.14
N GLY A 32 -12.41 -11.80 3.15
CA GLY A 32 -11.14 -11.06 3.15
C GLY A 32 -11.16 -9.76 2.34
N VAL A 33 -12.34 -9.31 1.91
CA VAL A 33 -12.59 -8.00 1.28
C VAL A 33 -13.51 -7.16 2.15
N VAL A 34 -13.27 -5.86 2.17
CA VAL A 34 -14.12 -4.85 2.82
C VAL A 34 -14.57 -3.86 1.77
N CYS A 35 -15.90 -3.71 1.62
CA CYS A 35 -16.47 -2.64 0.83
C CYS A 35 -16.30 -1.32 1.60
N LEU A 36 -15.64 -0.34 0.98
CA LEU A 36 -15.33 0.95 1.59
C LEU A 36 -16.33 2.03 1.18
N ASP A 37 -16.73 2.03 -0.10
CA ASP A 37 -17.67 3.01 -0.64
C ASP A 37 -18.39 2.45 -1.87
N HIS A 38 -19.55 3.00 -2.16
CA HIS A 38 -20.17 2.89 -3.47
C HIS A 38 -20.81 4.21 -3.88
N SER A 39 -20.62 4.58 -5.14
CA SER A 39 -21.17 5.78 -5.74
C SER A 39 -21.99 5.40 -6.96
N VAL A 40 -23.21 5.93 -7.08
CA VAL A 40 -24.15 5.64 -8.18
C VAL A 40 -24.65 6.96 -8.74
N ASP A 41 -24.54 7.14 -10.05
CA ASP A 41 -24.96 8.36 -10.72
C ASP A 41 -25.93 8.04 -11.88
N PRO A 42 -27.22 8.44 -11.77
CA PRO A 42 -28.24 8.21 -12.79
C PRO A 42 -28.04 8.97 -14.10
N ASP A 43 -27.44 10.17 -14.06
CA ASP A 43 -27.20 11.01 -15.23
C ASP A 43 -26.01 10.45 -16.03
N HIS A 44 -24.92 10.11 -15.33
CA HIS A 44 -23.78 9.39 -15.91
C HIS A 44 -24.13 7.94 -16.28
N HIS A 45 -25.19 7.39 -15.69
CA HIS A 45 -25.63 6.00 -15.81
C HIS A 45 -24.48 5.02 -15.49
N ARG A 46 -23.79 5.30 -14.38
CA ARG A 46 -22.55 4.64 -13.96
C ARG A 46 -22.52 4.45 -12.44
N ALA A 47 -21.95 3.33 -12.03
CA ALA A 47 -21.69 2.99 -10.64
C ALA A 47 -20.20 2.72 -10.46
N VAL A 48 -19.68 3.12 -9.31
CA VAL A 48 -18.29 2.91 -8.90
C VAL A 48 -18.33 2.24 -7.54
N LEU A 49 -17.74 1.06 -7.45
CA LEU A 49 -17.54 0.39 -6.16
C LEU A 49 -16.11 0.58 -5.74
N THR A 50 -15.87 0.77 -4.44
CA THR A 50 -14.53 0.89 -3.86
C THR A 50 -14.42 -0.14 -2.74
N PHE A 51 -13.46 -1.05 -2.86
CA PHE A 51 -13.21 -2.06 -1.85
C PHE A 51 -11.72 -2.36 -1.69
N CYS A 52 -11.33 -2.86 -0.53
CA CYS A 52 -9.96 -3.24 -0.25
C CYS A 52 -9.86 -4.59 0.45
N GLY A 53 -8.68 -5.17 0.44
CA GLY A 53 -8.42 -6.45 1.09
C GLY A 53 -7.05 -6.99 0.72
N THR A 54 -6.83 -8.28 1.02
CA THR A 54 -5.62 -8.98 0.57
C THR A 54 -5.59 -9.10 -0.96
N PRO A 55 -4.40 -9.11 -1.59
CA PRO A 55 -4.27 -9.14 -3.05
C PRO A 55 -5.14 -10.20 -3.74
N GLU A 56 -5.16 -11.42 -3.20
CA GLU A 56 -5.90 -12.55 -3.76
C GLU A 56 -7.42 -12.39 -3.59
N ALA A 57 -7.87 -11.94 -2.42
CA ALA A 57 -9.28 -11.74 -2.13
C ALA A 57 -9.89 -10.61 -2.99
N VAL A 58 -9.12 -9.54 -3.22
CA VAL A 58 -9.53 -8.41 -4.06
C VAL A 58 -9.68 -8.83 -5.52
N VAL A 59 -8.79 -9.68 -6.06
CA VAL A 59 -8.94 -10.24 -7.41
C VAL A 59 -10.20 -11.10 -7.53
N GLU A 60 -10.48 -11.94 -6.52
CA GLU A 60 -11.69 -12.77 -6.48
C GLU A 60 -12.96 -11.92 -6.47
N ALA A 61 -13.03 -10.89 -5.61
CA ALA A 61 -14.17 -9.97 -5.57
C ALA A 61 -14.34 -9.22 -6.90
N ALA A 62 -13.23 -8.74 -7.49
CA ALA A 62 -13.26 -8.09 -8.80
C ALA A 62 -13.82 -9.03 -9.87
N PHE A 63 -13.35 -10.28 -9.93
CA PHE A 63 -13.85 -11.27 -10.89
C PHE A 63 -15.34 -11.55 -10.70
N ARG A 64 -15.80 -11.77 -9.46
CA ARG A 64 -17.23 -11.99 -9.16
C ARG A 64 -18.10 -10.82 -9.59
N THR A 65 -17.69 -9.59 -9.30
CA THR A 65 -18.44 -8.41 -9.74
C THR A 65 -18.50 -8.29 -11.26
N ILE A 66 -17.45 -8.69 -11.99
CA ILE A 66 -17.47 -8.75 -13.46
C ILE A 66 -18.45 -9.82 -13.95
N CYS A 67 -18.48 -11.02 -13.33
CA CYS A 67 -19.45 -12.07 -13.67
C CYS A 67 -20.90 -11.58 -13.48
N THR A 68 -21.17 -10.94 -12.35
CA THR A 68 -22.49 -10.35 -12.04
C THR A 68 -22.86 -9.27 -13.05
N ALA A 69 -21.95 -8.33 -13.33
CA ALA A 69 -22.16 -7.27 -14.32
C ALA A 69 -22.43 -7.83 -15.72
N THR A 70 -21.67 -8.84 -16.14
CA THR A 70 -21.82 -9.49 -17.45
C THR A 70 -23.18 -10.17 -17.61
N SER A 71 -23.75 -10.66 -16.50
CA SER A 71 -25.05 -11.35 -16.49
C SER A 71 -26.23 -10.38 -16.44
N LEU A 72 -26.07 -9.23 -15.78
CA LEU A 72 -27.17 -8.31 -15.47
C LEU A 72 -27.22 -7.05 -16.33
N ILE A 73 -26.09 -6.65 -16.94
CA ILE A 73 -25.98 -5.42 -17.72
C ILE A 73 -25.84 -5.74 -19.21
N ASP A 74 -26.74 -5.19 -20.02
CA ASP A 74 -26.69 -5.28 -21.48
C ASP A 74 -26.41 -3.91 -22.10
N LEU A 75 -25.18 -3.72 -22.58
CA LEU A 75 -24.74 -2.47 -23.19
C LEU A 75 -25.53 -2.07 -24.44
N ARG A 76 -26.19 -3.02 -25.11
CA ARG A 76 -27.02 -2.73 -26.29
C ARG A 76 -28.21 -1.83 -25.94
N ASN A 77 -28.63 -1.86 -24.67
CA ASN A 77 -29.73 -1.05 -24.14
C ASN A 77 -29.23 0.09 -23.23
N HIS A 78 -27.90 0.28 -23.10
CA HIS A 78 -27.31 1.25 -22.18
C HIS A 78 -27.03 2.60 -22.85
N THR A 79 -27.61 3.66 -22.30
CA THR A 79 -27.35 5.06 -22.67
C THR A 79 -26.98 5.88 -21.43
N GLY A 80 -25.86 6.61 -21.48
CA GLY A 80 -25.36 7.45 -20.39
C GLY A 80 -24.37 8.49 -20.91
N VAL A 81 -24.20 9.61 -20.19
CA VAL A 81 -23.31 10.70 -20.64
C VAL A 81 -21.82 10.39 -20.44
N HIS A 82 -21.50 9.41 -19.59
CA HIS A 82 -20.13 9.01 -19.31
C HIS A 82 -19.56 8.09 -20.41
N PRO A 83 -18.35 8.36 -20.95
CA PRO A 83 -17.70 7.46 -21.90
C PRO A 83 -17.48 6.05 -21.31
N ARG A 84 -17.87 5.01 -22.04
CA ARG A 84 -17.74 3.60 -21.64
C ARG A 84 -17.50 2.67 -22.82
N VAL A 85 -16.85 1.54 -22.56
CA VAL A 85 -16.66 0.42 -23.50
C VAL A 85 -17.08 -0.95 -22.94
N GLY A 86 -17.55 -1.01 -21.69
CA GLY A 86 -17.84 -2.28 -21.01
C GLY A 86 -19.00 -2.20 -20.03
N ALA A 87 -19.70 -3.33 -19.82
CA ALA A 87 -20.65 -3.51 -18.72
C ALA A 87 -19.92 -3.30 -17.38
N THR A 88 -18.74 -3.91 -17.26
CA THR A 88 -17.65 -3.41 -16.42
C THR A 88 -16.69 -2.65 -17.32
N ASP A 89 -16.56 -1.34 -17.13
CA ASP A 89 -15.83 -0.48 -18.06
C ASP A 89 -14.33 -0.41 -17.73
N VAL A 90 -13.98 -0.30 -16.44
CA VAL A 90 -12.59 -0.32 -15.98
C VAL A 90 -12.46 -0.96 -14.60
N VAL A 91 -11.36 -1.67 -14.36
CA VAL A 91 -10.99 -2.29 -13.07
C VAL A 91 -9.53 -1.96 -12.72
N PRO A 92 -9.29 -0.91 -11.92
CA PRO A 92 -7.96 -0.58 -11.42
C PRO A 92 -7.64 -1.27 -10.10
N PHE A 93 -6.38 -1.68 -9.93
CA PHE A 93 -5.78 -2.04 -8.65
C PHE A 93 -4.82 -0.93 -8.18
N ILE A 94 -4.93 -0.54 -6.92
CA ILE A 94 -4.16 0.54 -6.30
C ILE A 94 -3.43 0.00 -5.07
N PRO A 95 -2.10 0.18 -4.96
CA PRO A 95 -1.35 -0.25 -3.78
C PRO A 95 -1.65 0.66 -2.58
N ILE A 96 -1.95 0.06 -1.41
CA ILE A 96 -2.30 0.79 -0.18
C ILE A 96 -1.29 0.55 0.94
N LYS A 97 -1.07 -0.71 1.34
CA LYS A 97 -0.14 -1.07 2.42
C LYS A 97 0.55 -2.38 2.11
N GLY A 98 1.87 -2.45 2.28
CA GLY A 98 2.67 -3.66 2.04
C GLY A 98 2.56 -4.25 0.62
N THR A 99 2.15 -3.42 -0.34
CA THR A 99 1.95 -3.81 -1.75
C THR A 99 2.61 -2.78 -2.65
N THR A 100 3.25 -3.27 -3.71
CA THR A 100 3.91 -2.41 -4.70
C THR A 100 3.03 -2.18 -5.92
N MET A 101 3.39 -1.20 -6.75
CA MET A 101 2.75 -1.02 -8.06
C MET A 101 2.91 -2.29 -8.92
N ASP A 102 4.07 -2.94 -8.90
CA ASP A 102 4.32 -4.16 -9.66
C ASP A 102 3.46 -5.32 -9.17
N ASP A 103 3.17 -5.41 -7.87
CA ASP A 103 2.20 -6.36 -7.34
C ASP A 103 0.85 -6.14 -8.00
N CYS A 104 0.37 -4.89 -8.02
CA CYS A 104 -0.92 -4.53 -8.62
C CYS A 104 -0.96 -4.79 -10.13
N VAL A 105 0.15 -4.57 -10.85
CA VAL A 105 0.27 -4.93 -12.28
C VAL A 105 0.12 -6.44 -12.48
N ARG A 106 0.69 -7.27 -11.59
CA ARG A 106 0.52 -8.73 -11.65
C ARG A 106 -0.93 -9.14 -11.36
N LEU A 107 -1.60 -8.48 -10.42
CA LEU A 107 -3.03 -8.72 -10.16
C LEU A 107 -3.90 -8.35 -11.37
N ALA A 108 -3.63 -7.20 -11.99
CA ALA A 108 -4.33 -6.75 -13.20
C ALA A 108 -4.20 -7.76 -14.35
N ARG A 109 -2.99 -8.29 -14.57
CA ARG A 109 -2.74 -9.33 -15.58
C ARG A 109 -3.49 -10.62 -15.26
N ARG A 110 -3.41 -11.09 -14.00
CA ARG A 110 -4.09 -12.31 -13.55
C ARG A 110 -5.61 -12.20 -13.74
N LEU A 111 -6.21 -11.09 -13.30
CA LEU A 111 -7.65 -10.85 -13.50
C LEU A 111 -7.99 -10.80 -14.98
N GLY A 112 -7.20 -10.07 -15.78
CA GLY A 112 -7.44 -9.93 -17.22
C GLY A 112 -7.40 -11.26 -17.97
N GLU A 113 -6.43 -12.12 -17.66
CA GLU A 113 -6.32 -13.46 -18.24
C GLU A 113 -7.53 -14.33 -17.87
N GLN A 114 -7.94 -14.33 -16.59
CA GLN A 114 -9.09 -15.09 -16.12
C GLN A 114 -10.39 -14.64 -16.79
N VAL A 115 -10.62 -13.32 -16.87
CA VAL A 115 -11.79 -12.72 -17.55
C VAL A 115 -11.81 -13.07 -19.03
N GLY A 116 -10.68 -12.92 -19.73
CA GLY A 116 -10.59 -13.23 -21.15
C GLY A 116 -10.83 -14.70 -21.46
N ARG A 117 -10.39 -15.60 -20.56
CA ARG A 117 -10.56 -17.05 -20.70
C ARG A 117 -11.97 -17.53 -20.35
N GLU A 118 -12.53 -17.07 -19.24
CA GLU A 118 -13.76 -17.65 -18.66
C GLU A 118 -15.03 -16.93 -19.12
N LEU A 119 -14.95 -15.63 -19.38
CA LEU A 119 -16.10 -14.82 -19.80
C LEU A 119 -16.07 -14.46 -21.29
N GLU A 120 -14.99 -14.82 -21.99
CA GLU A 120 -14.74 -14.48 -23.40
C GLU A 120 -14.88 -12.97 -23.69
N ILE A 121 -14.51 -12.12 -22.72
CA ILE A 121 -14.55 -10.66 -22.88
C ILE A 121 -13.16 -10.17 -23.30
N PRO A 122 -13.02 -9.35 -24.35
CA PRO A 122 -11.74 -8.73 -24.69
C PRO A 122 -11.28 -7.81 -23.55
N VAL A 123 -10.06 -8.05 -23.07
CA VAL A 123 -9.43 -7.26 -22.02
C VAL A 123 -8.27 -6.44 -22.57
N PHE A 124 -8.25 -5.16 -22.23
CA PHE A 124 -7.15 -4.24 -22.51
C PHE A 124 -6.46 -3.86 -21.21
N LEU A 125 -5.15 -4.08 -21.13
CA LEU A 125 -4.37 -3.59 -20.00
C LEU A 125 -4.07 -2.10 -20.16
N TYR A 126 -4.26 -1.33 -19.09
CA TYR A 126 -4.11 0.14 -19.11
C TYR A 126 -3.25 0.66 -17.94
N GLU A 127 -2.91 1.96 -17.99
CA GLU A 127 -1.99 2.63 -17.06
C GLU A 127 -0.68 1.85 -16.90
N ARG A 128 -0.24 1.57 -15.66
CA ARG A 128 1.02 0.87 -15.40
C ARG A 128 1.02 -0.59 -15.85
N ALA A 129 -0.15 -1.16 -16.11
CA ALA A 129 -0.26 -2.53 -16.62
C ALA A 129 -0.22 -2.60 -18.15
N ALA A 130 -0.32 -1.47 -18.85
CA ALA A 130 -0.41 -1.45 -20.31
C ALA A 130 0.82 -2.10 -20.96
N THR A 131 0.56 -3.00 -21.89
CA THR A 131 1.61 -3.65 -22.71
C THR A 131 2.08 -2.77 -23.85
N ARG A 132 1.26 -1.79 -24.24
CA ARG A 132 1.55 -0.84 -25.31
C ARG A 132 1.36 0.59 -24.81
N PRO A 133 2.30 1.51 -25.10
CA PRO A 133 2.23 2.90 -24.61
C PRO A 133 0.95 3.63 -25.04
N ASN A 134 0.46 3.37 -26.25
CA ASN A 134 -0.76 3.99 -26.79
C ASN A 134 -2.06 3.54 -26.08
N ARG A 135 -2.02 2.48 -25.26
CA ARG A 135 -3.15 1.97 -24.46
C ARG A 135 -3.09 2.39 -23.00
N ALA A 136 -1.97 2.92 -22.53
CA ALA A 136 -1.83 3.36 -21.14
C ALA A 136 -2.92 4.38 -20.74
N PRO A 137 -3.25 5.40 -21.58
CA PRO A 137 -4.36 6.30 -21.28
C PRO A 137 -5.72 5.60 -21.51
N LEU A 138 -6.53 5.50 -20.46
CA LEU A 138 -7.89 4.91 -20.53
C LEU A 138 -8.77 5.56 -21.62
N GLU A 139 -8.64 6.86 -21.80
CA GLU A 139 -9.32 7.63 -22.83
C GLU A 139 -8.96 7.20 -24.26
N ALA A 140 -7.77 6.63 -24.48
CA ALA A 140 -7.38 6.09 -25.77
C ALA A 140 -8.17 4.81 -26.08
N ILE A 141 -8.35 3.94 -25.08
CA ILE A 141 -9.20 2.73 -25.20
C ILE A 141 -10.66 3.15 -25.47
N ARG A 142 -11.18 4.10 -24.68
CA ARG A 142 -12.58 4.57 -24.79
C ARG A 142 -12.88 5.45 -26.01
N ARG A 143 -11.85 5.87 -26.76
CA ARG A 143 -12.01 6.86 -27.83
C ARG A 143 -12.99 6.39 -28.91
N GLY A 144 -14.11 7.10 -29.01
CA GLY A 144 -15.17 6.81 -29.98
C GLY A 144 -16.09 5.65 -29.59
N GLY A 145 -16.05 5.20 -28.34
CA GLY A 145 -16.98 4.19 -27.81
C GLY A 145 -16.77 2.79 -28.39
N LEU A 146 -17.80 1.95 -28.24
CA LEU A 146 -17.79 0.54 -28.63
C LEU A 146 -17.53 0.35 -30.12
N GLU A 147 -18.22 1.10 -30.99
CA GLU A 147 -18.13 0.95 -32.45
C GLU A 147 -16.71 1.19 -32.96
N ARG A 148 -16.07 2.28 -32.51
CA ARG A 148 -14.67 2.56 -32.92
C ARG A 148 -13.67 1.62 -32.26
N LEU A 149 -13.96 1.11 -31.07
CA LEU A 149 -13.11 0.08 -30.47
C LEU A 149 -13.18 -1.22 -31.28
N ALA A 150 -14.39 -1.68 -31.64
CA ALA A 150 -14.60 -2.86 -32.49
C ALA A 150 -13.87 -2.71 -33.85
N PHE A 151 -14.02 -1.56 -34.50
CA PHE A 151 -13.34 -1.29 -35.77
C PHE A 151 -11.81 -1.33 -35.63
N ARG A 152 -11.26 -0.74 -34.57
CA ARG A 152 -9.81 -0.78 -34.32
C ARG A 152 -9.32 -2.20 -34.05
N MET A 153 -10.06 -2.98 -33.27
CA MET A 153 -9.73 -4.39 -32.97
C MET A 153 -9.64 -5.26 -34.22
N THR A 154 -10.46 -4.99 -35.23
CA THR A 154 -10.46 -5.76 -36.49
C THR A 154 -9.48 -5.22 -37.52
N SER A 155 -9.20 -3.91 -37.51
CA SER A 155 -8.47 -3.24 -38.59
C SER A 155 -7.02 -2.88 -38.25
N ASP A 156 -6.64 -2.92 -36.97
CA ASP A 156 -5.32 -2.50 -36.50
C ASP A 156 -4.77 -3.48 -35.45
N SER A 157 -3.65 -4.13 -35.77
CA SER A 157 -2.97 -5.07 -34.86
C SER A 157 -2.47 -4.42 -33.56
N GLU A 158 -2.30 -3.10 -33.55
CA GLU A 158 -1.99 -2.34 -32.34
C GLU A 158 -3.16 -2.30 -31.34
N TRP A 159 -4.35 -2.77 -31.72
CA TRP A 159 -5.56 -2.85 -30.88
C TRP A 159 -6.06 -4.28 -30.65
N THR A 160 -5.24 -5.31 -30.90
CA THR A 160 -5.53 -6.67 -30.44
C THR A 160 -5.59 -6.73 -28.91
N PRO A 161 -6.68 -7.22 -28.28
CA PRO A 161 -6.79 -7.33 -26.83
C PRO A 161 -5.59 -8.05 -26.21
N ASP A 162 -5.24 -7.66 -24.98
CA ASP A 162 -4.18 -8.33 -24.22
C ASP A 162 -4.59 -9.75 -23.81
N PHE A 163 -5.88 -9.93 -23.49
CA PHE A 163 -6.49 -11.22 -23.22
C PHE A 163 -7.90 -11.31 -23.81
N GLY A 164 -8.40 -12.53 -23.99
CA GLY A 164 -9.72 -12.79 -24.56
C GLY A 164 -9.75 -12.65 -26.09
N PRO A 165 -10.95 -12.76 -26.70
CA PRO A 165 -11.09 -12.81 -28.15
C PRO A 165 -10.97 -11.42 -28.79
N SER A 166 -10.49 -11.34 -30.04
CA SER A 166 -10.40 -10.10 -30.83
C SER A 166 -11.75 -9.58 -31.35
N ARG A 167 -12.85 -9.82 -30.62
CA ARG A 167 -14.21 -9.34 -30.91
C ARG A 167 -14.86 -8.87 -29.61
N LEU A 168 -15.74 -7.87 -29.69
CA LEU A 168 -16.50 -7.43 -28.52
C LEU A 168 -17.43 -8.54 -28.01
N HIS A 169 -17.58 -8.64 -26.69
CA HIS A 169 -18.62 -9.47 -26.09
C HIS A 169 -20.00 -8.86 -26.41
N ARG A 170 -20.96 -9.72 -26.78
CA ARG A 170 -22.25 -9.29 -27.35
C ARG A 170 -23.04 -8.31 -26.47
N SER A 171 -23.10 -8.57 -25.17
CA SER A 171 -23.79 -7.72 -24.18
C SER A 171 -22.83 -6.88 -23.34
N ALA A 172 -21.62 -7.37 -23.10
CA ALA A 172 -20.71 -6.82 -22.09
C ALA A 172 -19.62 -5.91 -22.66
N GLY A 173 -19.42 -5.91 -23.99
CA GLY A 173 -18.41 -5.05 -24.64
C GLY A 173 -16.97 -5.53 -24.40
N ALA A 174 -16.13 -4.63 -23.88
CA ALA A 174 -14.72 -4.85 -23.55
C ALA A 174 -14.40 -4.29 -22.16
N ILE A 175 -13.33 -4.77 -21.53
CA ILE A 175 -12.93 -4.34 -20.18
C ILE A 175 -11.52 -3.77 -20.21
N ALA A 176 -11.31 -2.62 -19.57
CA ALA A 176 -9.97 -2.13 -19.25
C ALA A 176 -9.56 -2.59 -17.84
N VAL A 177 -8.44 -3.28 -17.68
CA VAL A 177 -7.93 -3.71 -16.37
C VAL A 177 -6.53 -3.15 -16.16
N GLY A 178 -6.22 -2.60 -14.99
CA GLY A 178 -4.91 -2.00 -14.82
C GLY A 178 -4.50 -1.73 -13.39
N ALA A 179 -3.35 -1.09 -13.26
CA ALA A 179 -2.80 -0.69 -11.98
C ALA A 179 -2.35 0.78 -12.07
N ARG A 180 -2.66 1.55 -11.03
CA ARG A 180 -2.35 2.98 -10.98
C ARG A 180 -2.23 3.49 -9.55
N PRO A 181 -1.59 4.65 -9.33
CA PRO A 181 -1.69 5.36 -8.06
C PRO A 181 -3.15 5.75 -7.73
N PRO A 182 -3.42 6.18 -6.48
CA PRO A 182 -4.69 6.79 -6.12
C PRO A 182 -5.05 7.93 -7.07
N LEU A 183 -6.32 8.05 -7.40
CA LEU A 183 -6.85 9.05 -8.31
C LEU A 183 -8.05 9.69 -7.62
N ILE A 184 -8.16 11.01 -7.72
CA ILE A 184 -9.29 11.75 -7.17
C ILE A 184 -10.24 12.09 -8.31
N ALA A 185 -11.45 11.54 -8.27
CA ALA A 185 -12.54 11.92 -9.16
C ALA A 185 -13.31 13.08 -8.49
N PHE A 186 -13.14 14.27 -9.02
CA PHE A 186 -13.69 15.50 -8.46
C PHE A 186 -14.49 16.21 -9.55
N ASN A 187 -15.66 16.73 -9.22
CA ASN A 187 -16.54 17.36 -10.19
C ASN A 187 -16.93 18.74 -9.69
N VAL A 188 -17.09 19.69 -10.61
CA VAL A 188 -17.51 21.06 -10.29
C VAL A 188 -18.77 21.40 -11.06
N ASN A 189 -19.85 21.68 -10.33
CA ASN A 189 -21.16 22.01 -10.87
C ASN A 189 -21.22 23.50 -11.18
N LEU A 190 -21.68 23.85 -12.38
CA LEU A 190 -21.80 25.23 -12.84
C LEU A 190 -23.27 25.64 -12.85
N ARG A 191 -23.60 26.86 -12.39
CA ARG A 191 -24.96 27.43 -12.48
C ARG A 191 -25.29 27.85 -13.92
N SER A 192 -25.32 26.88 -14.83
CA SER A 192 -25.61 27.08 -16.25
C SER A 192 -26.10 25.79 -16.89
N GLN A 193 -26.85 25.89 -17.98
CA GLN A 193 -27.23 24.75 -18.84
C GLN A 193 -26.39 24.70 -20.13
N ARG A 194 -25.41 25.61 -20.27
CA ARG A 194 -24.57 25.75 -21.46
C ARG A 194 -23.45 24.70 -21.48
N ILE A 195 -23.72 23.55 -22.08
CA ILE A 195 -22.77 22.43 -22.17
C ILE A 195 -21.48 22.81 -22.92
N GLU A 196 -21.59 23.71 -23.89
CA GLU A 196 -20.45 24.26 -24.62
C GLU A 196 -19.46 24.98 -23.70
N VAL A 197 -19.94 25.65 -22.65
CA VAL A 197 -19.08 26.33 -21.67
C VAL A 197 -18.37 25.32 -20.78
N ALA A 198 -19.07 24.32 -20.25
CA ALA A 198 -18.45 23.26 -19.46
C ALA A 198 -17.38 22.49 -20.28
N ARG A 199 -17.67 22.20 -21.55
CA ARG A 199 -16.70 21.58 -22.48
C ARG A 199 -15.52 22.49 -22.77
N SER A 200 -15.75 23.80 -22.89
CA SER A 200 -14.68 24.78 -23.06
C SER A 200 -13.75 24.81 -21.85
N ILE A 201 -14.32 24.96 -20.64
CA ILE A 201 -13.58 24.97 -19.38
C ILE A 201 -12.76 23.68 -19.24
N ALA A 202 -13.40 22.52 -19.39
CA ALA A 202 -12.74 21.21 -19.31
C ALA A 202 -11.58 21.07 -20.31
N ARG A 203 -11.72 21.65 -21.51
CA ARG A 203 -10.64 21.66 -22.52
C ARG A 203 -9.48 22.54 -22.08
N THR A 204 -9.75 23.71 -21.53
CA THR A 204 -8.72 24.64 -21.05
C THR A 204 -7.91 24.06 -19.90
N ILE A 205 -8.56 23.38 -18.94
CA ILE A 205 -7.89 22.94 -17.71
C ILE A 205 -7.17 21.59 -17.82
N ARG A 206 -7.47 20.75 -18.83
CA ARG A 206 -6.91 19.39 -18.92
C ARG A 206 -5.51 19.35 -19.53
N GLN A 207 -4.65 18.46 -19.03
CA GLN A 207 -3.27 18.31 -19.48
C GLN A 207 -3.15 18.07 -21.00
N SER A 208 -4.04 17.25 -21.57
CA SER A 208 -3.99 16.92 -23.01
C SER A 208 -4.11 18.13 -23.95
N HIS A 209 -4.48 19.30 -23.42
CA HIS A 209 -4.61 20.56 -24.15
C HIS A 209 -3.71 21.66 -23.56
N GLY A 210 -2.66 21.28 -22.83
CA GLY A 210 -1.71 22.22 -22.22
C GLY A 210 -2.19 22.87 -20.93
N GLY A 211 -3.29 22.37 -20.35
CA GLY A 211 -3.78 22.82 -19.04
C GLY A 211 -2.96 22.28 -17.87
N LEU A 212 -3.62 22.07 -16.73
CA LEU A 212 -2.98 21.62 -15.51
C LEU A 212 -2.36 20.21 -15.69
N PRO A 213 -1.13 19.98 -15.21
CA PRO A 213 -0.52 18.66 -15.18
C PRO A 213 -1.41 17.65 -14.43
N HIS A 214 -1.41 16.40 -14.85
CA HIS A 214 -2.13 15.29 -14.21
C HIS A 214 -3.65 15.45 -14.08
N VAL A 215 -4.25 16.45 -14.74
CA VAL A 215 -5.70 16.67 -14.78
C VAL A 215 -6.27 16.18 -16.11
N LYS A 216 -7.24 15.28 -16.02
CA LYS A 216 -8.14 14.90 -17.12
C LYS A 216 -9.51 15.50 -16.85
N ALA A 217 -10.15 16.12 -17.83
CA ALA A 217 -11.46 16.74 -17.64
C ALA A 217 -12.37 16.63 -18.88
N ILE A 218 -13.68 16.56 -18.61
CA ILE A 218 -14.76 16.61 -19.61
C ILE A 218 -15.90 17.51 -19.09
N GLY A 219 -16.65 18.10 -20.02
CA GLY A 219 -17.89 18.80 -19.71
C GLY A 219 -19.08 17.87 -19.94
N VAL A 220 -19.94 17.74 -18.94
CA VAL A 220 -21.12 16.86 -18.95
C VAL A 220 -22.37 17.63 -18.55
N GLU A 221 -23.53 17.15 -19.01
CA GLU A 221 -24.84 17.70 -18.67
C GLU A 221 -25.46 16.88 -17.54
N LEU A 222 -26.01 17.56 -16.55
CA LEU A 222 -26.76 16.97 -15.44
C LEU A 222 -28.24 17.30 -15.63
N ALA A 223 -28.91 16.51 -16.47
CA ALA A 223 -30.30 16.76 -16.86
C ALA A 223 -31.24 16.77 -15.64
N SER A 224 -31.02 15.87 -14.68
CA SER A 224 -31.82 15.80 -13.45
C SER A 224 -31.75 17.08 -12.59
N ARG A 225 -30.73 17.89 -12.78
CA ARG A 225 -30.44 19.10 -11.99
C ARG A 225 -30.50 20.38 -12.81
N CYS A 226 -30.84 20.31 -14.10
CA CYS A 226 -30.88 21.44 -15.03
C CYS A 226 -29.58 22.28 -14.99
N MET A 227 -28.42 21.61 -14.97
CA MET A 227 -27.12 22.26 -14.91
C MET A 227 -26.04 21.48 -15.68
N VAL A 228 -24.86 22.07 -15.83
CA VAL A 228 -23.68 21.43 -16.43
C VAL A 228 -22.56 21.30 -15.41
N GLN A 229 -21.70 20.32 -15.63
CA GLN A 229 -20.63 19.98 -14.71
C GLN A 229 -19.31 19.83 -15.48
N VAL A 230 -18.22 20.30 -14.86
CA VAL A 230 -16.87 19.95 -15.26
C VAL A 230 -16.46 18.75 -14.42
N SER A 231 -16.46 17.57 -15.02
CA SER A 231 -16.01 16.34 -14.39
C SER A 231 -14.52 16.15 -14.61
N MET A 232 -13.75 15.94 -13.54
CA MET A 232 -12.30 15.80 -13.60
C MET A 232 -11.76 14.62 -12.82
N ASN A 233 -10.65 14.08 -13.33
CA ASN A 233 -9.83 13.08 -12.67
C ASN A 233 -8.44 13.67 -12.45
N LEU A 234 -8.04 13.78 -11.20
CA LEU A 234 -6.69 14.17 -10.79
C LEU A 234 -5.88 12.88 -10.59
N THR A 235 -5.03 12.59 -11.56
CA THR A 235 -4.21 11.36 -11.60
C THR A 235 -2.99 11.43 -10.69
N ASP A 236 -2.60 12.63 -10.27
CA ASP A 236 -1.58 12.89 -9.26
C ASP A 236 -1.93 14.19 -8.52
N TYR A 237 -2.48 14.04 -7.31
CA TYR A 237 -2.94 15.17 -6.49
C TYR A 237 -1.79 15.89 -5.77
N GLN A 238 -0.59 15.30 -5.75
CA GLN A 238 0.59 15.93 -5.15
C GLN A 238 1.17 16.96 -6.11
N LEU A 239 1.17 16.66 -7.41
CA LEU A 239 1.61 17.58 -8.46
C LEU A 239 0.56 18.63 -8.83
N THR A 240 -0.72 18.26 -8.84
CA THR A 240 -1.82 19.22 -9.00
C THR A 240 -2.84 19.04 -7.89
N PRO A 241 -2.78 19.89 -6.85
CA PRO A 241 -3.72 19.84 -5.74
C PRO A 241 -5.17 20.07 -6.18
N VAL A 242 -6.12 19.47 -5.44
CA VAL A 242 -7.57 19.59 -5.70
C VAL A 242 -8.01 21.06 -5.72
N GLN A 243 -7.47 21.87 -4.79
CA GLN A 243 -7.76 23.30 -4.71
C GLN A 243 -7.32 24.07 -5.97
N SER A 244 -6.15 23.75 -6.53
CA SER A 244 -5.68 24.37 -7.78
C SER A 244 -6.59 24.04 -8.96
N ALA A 245 -7.03 22.77 -9.06
CA ALA A 245 -7.96 22.35 -10.10
C ALA A 245 -9.34 23.01 -9.95
N PHE A 246 -9.87 23.09 -8.73
CA PHE A 246 -11.11 23.81 -8.43
C PHE A 246 -11.02 25.29 -8.79
N GLN A 247 -9.93 25.95 -8.38
CA GLN A 247 -9.73 27.37 -8.65
C GLN A 247 -9.60 27.66 -10.14
N ALA A 248 -8.93 26.78 -10.91
CA ALA A 248 -8.85 26.91 -12.36
C ALA A 248 -10.23 26.83 -13.03
N VAL A 249 -11.09 25.90 -12.58
CA VAL A 249 -12.49 25.83 -13.06
C VAL A 249 -13.25 27.09 -12.69
N LYS A 250 -13.12 27.57 -11.43
CA LYS A 250 -13.79 28.77 -10.95
C LYS A 250 -13.39 30.00 -11.76
N THR A 251 -12.10 30.25 -11.93
CA THR A 251 -11.59 31.38 -12.71
C THR A 251 -12.02 31.32 -14.18
N GLU A 252 -12.03 30.12 -14.79
CA GLU A 252 -12.53 30.01 -16.16
C GLU A 252 -14.05 30.23 -16.24
N ALA A 253 -14.83 29.69 -15.30
CA ALA A 253 -16.28 29.92 -15.24
C ALA A 253 -16.63 31.41 -15.06
N GLU A 254 -15.87 32.14 -14.24
CA GLU A 254 -16.02 33.58 -14.03
C GLU A 254 -15.83 34.38 -15.33
N LYS A 255 -14.87 34.00 -16.19
CA LYS A 255 -14.69 34.62 -17.52
C LYS A 255 -15.91 34.46 -18.43
N HIS A 256 -16.71 33.40 -18.21
CA HIS A 256 -17.95 33.15 -18.94
C HIS A 256 -19.19 33.71 -18.23
N GLY A 257 -19.01 34.46 -17.13
CA GLY A 257 -20.08 35.02 -16.31
C GLY A 257 -20.90 33.97 -15.55
N ILE A 258 -20.32 32.80 -15.28
CA ILE A 258 -20.99 31.68 -14.60
C ILE A 258 -20.44 31.50 -13.20
N SER A 259 -21.32 31.35 -12.22
CA SER A 259 -20.95 30.99 -10.85
C SER A 259 -20.96 29.48 -10.63
N ILE A 260 -20.13 29.03 -9.67
CA ILE A 260 -20.09 27.64 -9.23
C ILE A 260 -21.33 27.34 -8.38
N ALA A 261 -22.03 26.26 -8.70
CA ALA A 261 -23.18 25.77 -7.93
C ALA A 261 -22.75 24.93 -6.72
N GLY A 262 -21.62 24.23 -6.84
CA GLY A 262 -21.04 23.35 -5.84
C GLY A 262 -19.97 22.44 -6.46
N SER A 263 -19.42 21.53 -5.69
CA SER A 263 -18.50 20.49 -6.16
C SER A 263 -18.80 19.16 -5.51
N GLU A 264 -18.40 18.07 -6.15
CA GLU A 264 -18.69 16.71 -5.74
C GLU A 264 -17.42 15.86 -5.80
N LEU A 265 -17.16 15.10 -4.74
CA LEU A 265 -16.18 14.04 -4.74
C LEU A 265 -16.91 12.74 -5.12
N ILE A 266 -16.35 11.99 -6.07
CA ILE A 266 -16.86 10.66 -6.43
C ILE A 266 -15.94 9.61 -5.83
N GLY A 267 -16.47 8.78 -4.94
CA GLY A 267 -15.68 7.82 -4.17
C GLY A 267 -14.88 8.46 -3.03
N LEU A 268 -13.72 7.88 -2.74
CA LEU A 268 -12.87 8.28 -1.62
C LEU A 268 -11.74 9.21 -2.07
N ILE A 269 -11.19 9.95 -1.11
CA ILE A 269 -10.06 10.86 -1.29
C ILE A 269 -8.96 10.57 -0.26
N PRO A 270 -7.68 10.56 -0.63
CA PRO A 270 -6.59 10.51 0.34
C PRO A 270 -6.64 11.72 1.28
N GLN A 271 -6.53 11.49 2.59
CA GLN A 271 -6.57 12.54 3.61
C GLN A 271 -5.60 13.70 3.31
N ALA A 272 -4.37 13.38 2.89
CA ALA A 272 -3.34 14.36 2.53
C ALA A 272 -3.80 15.36 1.45
N ALA A 273 -4.68 14.95 0.53
CA ALA A 273 -5.20 15.84 -0.49
C ALA A 273 -6.10 16.94 0.11
N LEU A 274 -6.91 16.62 1.12
CA LEU A 274 -7.76 17.60 1.83
C LEU A 274 -6.93 18.47 2.78
N GLU A 275 -5.90 17.92 3.41
CA GLU A 275 -4.96 18.69 4.23
C GLU A 275 -4.32 19.81 3.41
N HIS A 276 -3.85 19.52 2.19
CA HIS A 276 -3.31 20.54 1.28
C HIS A 276 -4.34 21.64 0.96
N VAL A 277 -5.62 21.28 0.78
CA VAL A 277 -6.68 22.28 0.56
C VAL A 277 -6.86 23.18 1.79
N ALA A 278 -6.91 22.60 2.99
CA ALA A 278 -7.09 23.34 4.23
C ALA A 278 -5.93 24.31 4.49
N VAL A 279 -4.69 23.84 4.34
CA VAL A 279 -3.48 24.65 4.50
C VAL A 279 -3.46 25.81 3.52
N ALA A 280 -3.74 25.54 2.23
CA ALA A 280 -3.74 26.57 1.20
C ALA A 280 -4.89 27.59 1.38
N SER A 281 -6.06 27.14 1.83
CA SER A 281 -7.23 28.01 1.98
C SER A 281 -7.19 28.89 3.24
N LEU A 282 -6.52 28.42 4.28
CA LEU A 282 -6.33 29.15 5.54
C LEU A 282 -4.99 29.90 5.60
N GLU A 283 -4.15 29.78 4.57
CA GLU A 283 -2.81 30.37 4.49
C GLU A 283 -1.95 30.01 5.72
N LEU A 284 -2.03 28.76 6.18
CA LEU A 284 -1.31 28.33 7.38
C LEU A 284 0.19 28.31 7.13
N GLU A 285 0.90 29.25 7.75
CA GLU A 285 2.36 29.28 7.72
C GLU A 285 2.96 28.13 8.54
N ARG A 286 3.95 27.43 7.97
CA ARG A 286 4.73 26.37 8.65
C ARG A 286 3.86 25.24 9.23
N PHE A 287 2.75 24.93 8.57
CA PHE A 287 1.91 23.81 8.98
C PHE A 287 2.64 22.47 8.77
N ASP A 288 2.85 21.74 9.86
CA ASP A 288 3.27 20.34 9.83
C ASP A 288 2.03 19.45 10.00
N PRO A 289 1.85 18.40 9.18
CA PRO A 289 0.72 17.49 9.35
C PRO A 289 0.68 16.76 10.70
N SER A 290 1.78 16.72 11.48
CA SER A 290 1.78 16.26 12.87
C SER A 290 0.94 17.14 13.79
N HIS A 291 0.65 18.39 13.41
CA HIS A 291 -0.26 19.25 14.17
C HIS A 291 -1.73 18.78 14.10
N ILE A 292 -2.08 17.83 13.23
CA ILE A 292 -3.40 17.19 13.21
C ILE A 292 -3.49 16.27 14.42
N LEU A 293 -4.42 16.58 15.33
CA LEU A 293 -4.55 15.88 16.61
C LEU A 293 -4.69 14.37 16.43
N GLU A 294 -5.57 13.90 15.55
CA GLU A 294 -5.80 12.48 15.31
C GLU A 294 -4.58 11.80 14.70
N ARG A 295 -3.79 12.48 13.86
CA ARG A 295 -2.52 11.94 13.34
C ARG A 295 -1.48 11.87 14.44
N SER A 296 -1.32 12.94 15.23
CA SER A 296 -0.48 12.96 16.42
C SER A 296 -0.84 11.85 17.41
N ILE A 297 -2.14 11.66 17.68
CA ILE A 297 -2.67 10.61 18.53
C ILE A 297 -2.41 9.24 17.91
N ALA A 298 -2.65 9.04 16.61
CA ALA A 298 -2.37 7.78 15.94
C ALA A 298 -0.87 7.46 15.92
N GLU A 299 0.00 8.46 15.79
CA GLU A 299 1.45 8.30 15.87
C GLU A 299 1.92 8.02 17.31
N ALA A 300 1.34 8.71 18.30
CA ALA A 300 1.71 8.60 19.70
C ALA A 300 1.14 7.36 20.39
N MET A 301 -0.11 7.01 20.09
CA MET A 301 -0.83 5.85 20.65
C MET A 301 -0.68 4.61 19.78
N GLY A 302 -0.40 4.76 18.48
CA GLY A 302 -0.17 3.65 17.55
C GLY A 302 1.29 3.19 17.46
N GLY A 303 2.21 3.82 18.22
CA GLY A 303 3.60 3.42 18.44
C GLY A 303 4.37 3.11 17.17
N LYS A 304 5.21 4.04 16.70
CA LYS A 304 6.09 3.84 15.52
C LYS A 304 6.66 2.43 15.47
N ASN A 305 6.13 1.60 14.57
CA ASN A 305 6.68 0.30 14.26
C ASN A 305 8.02 0.54 13.57
N LEU A 306 9.12 0.08 14.17
CA LEU A 306 10.43 0.08 13.51
C LEU A 306 10.40 -0.82 12.24
N PHE A 307 9.35 -1.62 12.06
CA PHE A 307 9.07 -2.46 10.91
C PHE A 307 8.72 -1.71 9.61
N ASP A 308 8.25 -0.47 9.70
CA ASP A 308 7.77 0.28 8.52
C ASP A 308 8.77 1.35 8.02
N GLN A 309 9.98 1.40 8.61
CA GLN A 309 11.03 2.34 8.23
C GLN A 309 11.93 1.79 7.11
N THR A 310 12.37 2.64 6.19
CA THR A 310 13.42 2.25 5.25
C THR A 310 14.74 2.05 6.00
N ILE A 311 15.68 1.29 5.42
CA ILE A 311 17.04 1.16 6.00
C ILE A 311 17.70 2.55 6.14
N SER A 312 17.42 3.47 5.21
CA SER A 312 17.91 4.85 5.30
C SER A 312 17.36 5.58 6.52
N ASP A 313 16.06 5.44 6.80
CA ASP A 313 15.43 6.06 7.97
C ASP A 313 15.98 5.46 9.27
N PHE A 314 16.19 4.14 9.30
CA PHE A 314 16.78 3.47 10.45
C PHE A 314 18.21 3.95 10.71
N MET A 315 19.06 4.07 9.68
CA MET A 315 20.43 4.60 9.83
C MET A 315 20.44 6.05 10.33
N ASN A 316 19.53 6.89 9.81
CA ASN A 316 19.36 8.26 10.28
C ASN A 316 18.91 8.29 11.74
N ALA A 317 18.00 7.40 12.13
CA ALA A 317 17.53 7.30 13.52
C ALA A 317 18.62 6.83 14.49
N VAL A 318 19.45 5.86 14.10
CA VAL A 318 20.61 5.41 14.90
C VAL A 318 21.65 6.53 15.07
N SER A 319 21.78 7.41 14.07
CA SER A 319 22.75 8.51 14.08
C SER A 319 22.20 9.80 14.71
N ASP A 320 20.94 9.82 15.13
CA ASP A 320 20.31 10.97 15.78
C ASP A 320 20.86 11.12 17.22
N THR A 321 20.72 12.31 17.78
CA THR A 321 20.94 12.61 19.21
C THR A 321 19.95 11.92 20.15
N LYS A 322 18.87 11.35 19.61
CA LYS A 322 17.88 10.59 20.38
C LYS A 322 18.46 9.24 20.83
N PRO A 323 18.08 8.77 22.03
CA PRO A 323 18.67 7.56 22.61
C PRO A 323 18.16 6.24 22.01
N ILE A 324 17.24 6.28 21.04
CA ILE A 324 16.56 5.11 20.45
C ILE A 324 16.41 5.36 18.94
N PRO A 325 16.70 4.37 18.06
CA PRO A 325 17.17 3.01 18.34
C PRO A 325 18.61 2.96 18.88
N ALA A 326 18.88 2.02 19.79
CA ALA A 326 20.18 1.88 20.47
C ALA A 326 20.98 0.68 19.93
N GLY A 327 22.12 0.38 20.55
CA GLY A 327 23.01 -0.70 20.12
C GLY A 327 22.35 -2.09 20.06
N GLY A 328 21.41 -2.40 20.95
CA GLY A 328 20.65 -3.66 20.94
C GLY A 328 19.76 -3.79 19.70
N SER A 329 19.00 -2.74 19.36
CA SER A 329 18.21 -2.66 18.13
C SER A 329 19.06 -2.88 16.87
N VAL A 330 20.28 -2.29 16.81
CA VAL A 330 21.21 -2.50 15.69
C VAL A 330 21.68 -3.96 15.64
N ALA A 331 22.08 -4.53 16.78
CA ALA A 331 22.51 -5.92 16.85
C ALA A 331 21.43 -6.90 16.38
N ALA A 332 20.18 -6.68 16.80
CA ALA A 332 19.02 -7.48 16.40
C ALA A 332 18.79 -7.44 14.89
N LEU A 333 18.86 -6.25 14.27
CA LEU A 333 18.72 -6.10 12.82
C LEU A 333 19.85 -6.82 12.07
N VAL A 334 21.09 -6.68 12.54
CA VAL A 334 22.25 -7.40 11.98
C VAL A 334 22.05 -8.92 12.06
N GLY A 335 21.50 -9.43 13.17
CA GLY A 335 21.17 -10.84 13.32
C GLY A 335 20.08 -11.31 12.35
N ALA A 336 19.06 -10.49 12.12
CA ALA A 336 18.01 -10.78 11.14
C ALA A 336 18.57 -10.84 9.70
N LEU A 337 19.50 -9.94 9.36
CA LEU A 337 20.21 -9.96 8.07
C LEU A 337 21.09 -11.22 7.94
N ALA A 338 21.78 -11.62 9.00
CA ALA A 338 22.56 -12.85 9.04
C ALA A 338 21.67 -14.10 8.78
N ALA A 339 20.50 -14.17 9.41
CA ALA A 339 19.54 -15.24 9.17
C ALA A 339 19.01 -15.22 7.73
N SER A 340 18.76 -14.04 7.16
CA SER A 340 18.31 -13.87 5.78
C SER A 340 19.32 -14.35 4.74
N LEU A 341 20.62 -14.14 4.96
CA LEU A 341 21.68 -14.75 4.14
C LEU A 341 21.61 -16.28 4.20
N GLY A 342 21.31 -16.83 5.38
CA GLY A 342 21.06 -18.26 5.55
C GLY A 342 19.87 -18.78 4.76
N VAL A 343 18.75 -18.04 4.75
CA VAL A 343 17.54 -18.41 3.99
C VAL A 343 17.87 -18.56 2.52
N MET A 344 18.64 -17.63 1.95
CA MET A 344 19.13 -17.74 0.57
C MET A 344 19.95 -19.03 0.39
N GLY A 345 20.90 -19.32 1.28
CA GLY A 345 21.69 -20.55 1.24
C GLY A 345 20.83 -21.81 1.28
N ALA A 346 19.86 -21.87 2.21
CA ALA A 346 18.93 -23.00 2.36
C ALA A 346 18.07 -23.23 1.11
N ARG A 347 17.57 -22.14 0.48
CA ARG A 347 16.80 -22.21 -0.77
C ARG A 347 17.62 -22.78 -1.93
N LEU A 348 18.88 -22.36 -2.05
CA LEU A 348 19.76 -22.83 -3.13
C LEU A 348 20.04 -24.33 -3.07
N VAL A 349 20.07 -24.92 -1.87
CA VAL A 349 20.22 -26.37 -1.67
C VAL A 349 18.93 -27.10 -1.32
N LYS A 350 17.77 -26.42 -1.42
CA LYS A 350 16.42 -26.95 -1.17
C LYS A 350 16.26 -27.64 0.21
N GLN A 351 16.84 -27.05 1.25
CA GLN A 351 16.74 -27.53 2.65
C GLN A 351 15.57 -26.85 3.37
N SER A 352 14.34 -27.35 3.16
CA SER A 352 13.09 -26.73 3.64
C SER A 352 13.01 -26.58 5.16
N ASP A 353 13.55 -27.53 5.93
CA ASP A 353 13.55 -27.46 7.40
C ASP A 353 14.42 -26.30 7.88
N ARG A 354 15.65 -26.20 7.35
CA ARG A 354 16.59 -25.13 7.69
C ARG A 354 16.10 -23.77 7.21
N GLU A 355 15.48 -23.71 6.03
CA GLU A 355 14.82 -22.49 5.54
C GLU A 355 13.74 -22.02 6.53
N THR A 356 12.89 -22.93 6.99
CA THR A 356 11.80 -22.62 7.94
C THR A 356 12.35 -22.14 9.27
N THR A 357 13.39 -22.80 9.80
CA THR A 357 14.09 -22.36 11.01
C THR A 357 14.69 -20.97 10.84
N LEU A 358 15.38 -20.70 9.73
CA LEU A 358 16.02 -19.40 9.49
C LEU A 358 15.01 -18.28 9.23
N LEU A 359 13.88 -18.56 8.59
CA LEU A 359 12.78 -17.59 8.45
C LEU A 359 12.17 -17.24 9.81
N ARG A 360 11.96 -18.23 10.68
CA ARG A 360 11.51 -18.02 12.07
C ARG A 360 12.51 -17.16 12.84
N LEU A 361 13.79 -17.51 12.78
CA LEU A 361 14.87 -16.78 13.46
C LEU A 361 15.00 -15.35 12.94
N SER A 362 14.99 -15.17 11.62
CA SER A 362 15.05 -13.85 10.97
C SER A 362 13.88 -12.97 11.43
N ARG A 363 12.66 -13.52 11.44
CA ARG A 363 11.47 -12.80 11.89
C ARG A 363 11.59 -12.41 13.36
N ARG A 364 11.99 -13.35 14.23
CA ARG A 364 12.10 -13.08 15.67
C ARG A 364 13.18 -12.05 15.99
N LEU A 365 14.36 -12.17 15.36
CA LEU A 365 15.43 -11.17 15.50
C LEU A 365 14.99 -9.79 15.00
N TYR A 366 14.19 -9.75 13.93
CA TYR A 366 13.63 -8.50 13.46
C TYR A 366 12.60 -7.93 14.46
N GLU A 367 11.71 -8.76 15.01
CA GLU A 367 10.77 -8.39 16.09
C GLU A 367 11.50 -7.77 17.31
N LEU A 368 12.65 -8.35 17.67
CA LEU A 368 13.47 -7.89 18.79
C LEU A 368 14.09 -6.50 18.57
N VAL A 369 14.21 -5.99 17.35
CA VAL A 369 14.68 -4.61 17.07
C VAL A 369 13.81 -3.59 17.81
N GLN A 370 12.50 -3.78 17.72
CA GLN A 370 11.51 -2.90 18.33
C GLN A 370 11.31 -3.18 19.80
N GLU A 371 11.34 -4.45 20.22
CA GLU A 371 11.29 -4.78 21.64
C GLU A 371 12.46 -4.17 22.41
N ASP A 372 13.67 -4.15 21.83
CA ASP A 372 14.85 -3.54 22.47
C ASP A 372 14.67 -2.03 22.63
N ALA A 373 14.23 -1.37 21.55
CA ALA A 373 13.93 0.06 21.54
C ALA A 373 12.90 0.42 22.63
N PHE A 374 11.81 -0.34 22.74
CA PHE A 374 10.76 -0.12 23.74
C PHE A 374 11.22 -0.45 25.16
N ALA A 375 11.98 -1.53 25.35
CA ALA A 375 12.52 -1.89 26.66
C ALA A 375 13.46 -0.80 27.17
N TYR A 376 14.31 -0.26 26.29
CA TYR A 376 15.20 0.85 26.63
C TYR A 376 14.43 2.15 26.91
N GLU A 377 13.40 2.45 26.11
CA GLU A 377 12.54 3.62 26.35
C GLU A 377 11.84 3.55 27.71
N ALA A 378 11.29 2.38 28.04
CA ALA A 378 10.64 2.13 29.32
C ALA A 378 11.63 2.32 30.48
N LEU A 379 12.88 1.87 30.31
CA LEU A 379 13.93 2.07 31.30
C LEU A 379 14.29 3.55 31.48
N LEU A 380 14.43 4.32 30.40
CA LEU A 380 14.67 5.76 30.46
C LEU A 380 13.53 6.50 31.15
N LYS A 381 12.27 6.14 30.84
CA LYS A 381 11.08 6.70 31.49
C LYS A 381 11.06 6.36 32.98
N ALA A 382 11.36 5.12 33.36
CA ALA A 382 11.42 4.68 34.75
C ALA A 382 12.46 5.46 35.56
N HIS A 383 13.62 5.78 34.98
CA HIS A 383 14.66 6.57 35.65
C HIS A 383 14.27 8.03 35.89
N LYS A 384 13.34 8.57 35.11
CA LYS A 384 12.81 9.94 35.26
C LYS A 384 11.77 10.09 36.36
N ILE A 385 11.20 8.99 36.86
CA ILE A 385 10.24 9.01 37.97
C ILE A 385 10.92 9.63 39.21
N PRO A 386 10.34 10.61 39.93
CA PRO A 386 10.94 11.21 41.13
C PRO A 386 11.35 10.21 42.23
N LYS A 387 12.46 10.47 42.95
CA LYS A 387 13.09 9.52 43.91
C LYS A 387 12.21 9.19 45.12
N ASP A 388 11.32 10.10 45.47
CA ASP A 388 10.37 10.06 46.57
C ASP A 388 9.11 9.22 46.26
N GLN A 389 8.88 8.84 45.01
CA GLN A 389 7.73 8.02 44.65
C GLN A 389 7.90 6.55 45.10
N PRO A 390 6.95 6.00 45.89
CA PRO A 390 7.04 4.62 46.39
C PRO A 390 7.13 3.55 45.29
N ALA A 391 6.52 3.80 44.13
CA ALA A 391 6.50 2.86 43.01
C ALA A 391 7.82 2.82 42.21
N ARG A 392 8.71 3.81 42.39
CA ARG A 392 9.93 3.95 41.55
C ARG A 392 10.83 2.71 41.58
N PRO A 393 11.20 2.11 42.73
CA PRO A 393 12.13 1.00 42.75
C PRO A 393 11.63 -0.20 41.95
N THR A 394 10.35 -0.54 42.10
CA THR A 394 9.71 -1.65 41.39
C THR A 394 9.64 -1.38 39.88
N THR A 395 9.24 -0.18 39.48
CA THR A 395 9.14 0.19 38.05
C THR A 395 10.50 0.17 37.36
N VAL A 396 11.55 0.71 38.01
CA VAL A 396 12.91 0.66 37.48
C VAL A 396 13.41 -0.77 37.39
N SER A 397 13.17 -1.59 38.43
CA SER A 397 13.61 -2.98 38.44
C SER A 397 12.95 -3.81 37.33
N ASN A 398 11.65 -3.63 37.09
CA ASN A 398 10.93 -4.34 36.02
C ASN A 398 11.38 -3.89 34.62
N ALA A 399 11.56 -2.58 34.43
CA ALA A 399 12.05 -2.05 33.16
C ALA A 399 13.48 -2.52 32.87
N LEU A 400 14.35 -2.57 33.89
CA LEU A 400 15.72 -3.06 33.76
C LEU A 400 15.76 -4.55 33.43
N LEU A 401 14.88 -5.35 34.04
CA LEU A 401 14.74 -6.76 33.71
C LEU A 401 14.39 -6.96 32.24
N LYS A 402 13.35 -6.28 31.73
CA LYS A 402 12.98 -6.40 30.31
C LYS A 402 14.08 -5.90 29.38
N ALA A 403 14.77 -4.81 29.73
CA ALA A 403 15.94 -4.30 29.00
C ALA A 403 17.15 -5.23 29.07
N THR A 404 17.16 -6.21 29.97
CA THR A 404 18.20 -7.25 30.07
C THR A 404 17.81 -8.51 29.32
N GLU A 405 16.54 -8.92 29.40
CA GLU A 405 16.03 -10.14 28.76
C GLU A 405 16.02 -10.05 27.23
N VAL A 406 15.66 -8.89 26.67
CA VAL A 406 15.63 -8.71 25.22
C VAL A 406 17.01 -8.90 24.58
N PRO A 407 18.10 -8.26 25.05
CA PRO A 407 19.46 -8.54 24.55
C PRO A 407 19.94 -9.99 24.74
N LEU A 408 19.51 -10.69 25.80
CA LEU A 408 19.82 -12.11 25.97
C LEU A 408 19.14 -12.95 24.90
N GLU A 409 17.87 -12.67 24.62
CA GLU A 409 17.14 -13.36 23.56
C GLU A 409 17.78 -13.09 22.19
N ILE A 410 18.18 -11.85 21.91
CA ILE A 410 18.95 -11.51 20.69
C ILE A 410 20.19 -12.39 20.58
N ALA A 411 20.94 -12.56 21.67
CA ALA A 411 22.14 -13.38 21.66
C ALA A 411 21.86 -14.88 21.50
N GLU A 412 20.80 -15.40 22.13
CA GLU A 412 20.37 -16.79 21.99
C GLU A 412 19.96 -17.12 20.55
N GLN A 413 19.10 -16.29 19.96
CA GLN A 413 18.64 -16.48 18.58
C GLN A 413 19.81 -16.36 17.59
N ALA A 414 20.75 -15.43 17.82
CA ALA A 414 21.92 -15.27 16.97
C ALA A 414 22.89 -16.46 17.03
N CYS A 415 23.08 -17.07 18.22
CA CYS A 415 23.80 -18.33 18.35
C CYS A 415 23.11 -19.47 17.58
N GLU A 416 21.77 -19.52 17.57
CA GLU A 416 21.03 -20.48 16.75
C GLU A 416 21.24 -20.25 15.25
N VAL A 417 21.18 -18.99 14.79
CA VAL A 417 21.48 -18.63 13.39
C VAL A 417 22.88 -19.12 12.99
N ALA A 418 23.91 -18.80 13.77
CA ALA A 418 25.28 -19.21 13.48
C ALA A 418 25.42 -20.75 13.38
N ARG A 419 24.75 -21.52 14.25
CA ARG A 419 24.73 -22.99 14.19
C ARG A 419 24.09 -23.51 12.90
N VAL A 420 22.95 -22.96 12.49
CA VAL A 420 22.27 -23.38 11.25
C VAL A 420 23.11 -23.00 10.02
N LEU A 421 23.72 -21.82 10.02
CA LEU A 421 24.62 -21.38 8.94
C LEU A 421 25.85 -22.27 8.80
N HIS A 422 26.48 -22.66 9.91
CA HIS A 422 27.60 -23.60 9.90
C HIS A 422 27.20 -24.94 9.26
N GLY A 423 26.04 -25.48 9.65
CA GLY A 423 25.51 -26.71 9.04
C GLY A 423 25.20 -26.55 7.55
N LEU A 424 24.75 -25.38 7.09
CA LEU A 424 24.51 -25.10 5.66
C LEU A 424 25.82 -24.98 4.88
N ARG A 425 26.85 -24.38 5.46
CA ARG A 425 28.17 -24.22 4.83
C ARG A 425 28.77 -25.54 4.35
N GLN A 426 28.49 -26.63 5.06
CA GLN A 426 28.96 -27.98 4.71
C GLN A 426 28.30 -28.57 3.46
N VAL A 427 27.13 -28.06 3.04
CA VAL A 427 26.32 -28.64 1.95
C VAL A 427 26.14 -27.71 0.75
N VAL A 428 26.41 -26.41 0.89
CA VAL A 428 26.30 -25.45 -0.22
C VAL A 428 27.54 -25.47 -1.12
N LYS A 429 27.35 -25.06 -2.38
CA LYS A 429 28.43 -24.89 -3.36
C LYS A 429 29.41 -23.79 -2.92
N PRO A 430 30.71 -23.89 -3.26
CA PRO A 430 31.75 -22.91 -2.90
C PRO A 430 31.38 -21.44 -3.17
N THR A 431 30.62 -21.17 -4.23
CA THR A 431 30.18 -19.82 -4.61
C THR A 431 29.28 -19.14 -3.58
N VAL A 432 28.68 -19.88 -2.65
CA VAL A 432 27.78 -19.37 -1.59
C VAL A 432 28.47 -19.36 -0.23
N HIS A 433 29.69 -19.91 -0.12
CA HIS A 433 30.43 -19.96 1.16
C HIS A 433 30.75 -18.56 1.68
N SER A 434 31.02 -17.59 0.81
CA SER A 434 31.28 -16.21 1.21
C SER A 434 30.08 -15.62 1.95
N ASP A 435 28.87 -15.78 1.41
CA ASP A 435 27.65 -15.22 1.99
C ASP A 435 27.31 -15.85 3.34
N LEU A 436 27.47 -17.18 3.45
CA LEU A 436 27.27 -17.87 4.72
C LEU A 436 28.34 -17.51 5.76
N SER A 437 29.59 -17.29 5.33
CA SER A 437 30.67 -16.86 6.24
C SER A 437 30.41 -15.46 6.77
N VAL A 438 29.97 -14.53 5.91
CA VAL A 438 29.50 -13.21 6.33
C VAL A 438 28.34 -13.34 7.31
N GLY A 439 27.33 -14.18 7.01
CA GLY A 439 26.23 -14.44 7.92
C GLY A 439 26.70 -14.97 9.29
N MET A 440 27.66 -15.88 9.34
CA MET A 440 28.20 -16.40 10.60
C MET A 440 28.94 -15.33 11.40
N ILE A 441 29.77 -14.51 10.74
CA ILE A 441 30.48 -13.38 11.39
C ILE A 441 29.48 -12.40 11.99
N LEU A 442 28.44 -12.03 11.24
CA LEU A 442 27.39 -11.12 11.70
C LEU A 442 26.59 -11.72 12.86
N ALA A 443 26.24 -13.02 12.79
CA ALA A 443 25.52 -13.69 13.88
C ALA A 443 26.35 -13.76 15.17
N ILE A 444 27.65 -14.05 15.08
CA ILE A 444 28.57 -14.04 16.23
C ILE A 444 28.67 -12.63 16.82
N ALA A 445 28.85 -11.61 15.97
CA ALA A 445 28.89 -10.21 16.41
C ALA A 445 27.59 -9.76 17.09
N THR A 446 26.43 -10.17 16.56
CA THR A 446 25.13 -9.94 17.20
C THR A 446 25.05 -10.61 18.57
N ALA A 447 25.51 -11.86 18.70
CA ALA A 447 25.52 -12.56 19.97
C ALA A 447 26.41 -11.88 21.02
N ASP A 448 27.59 -11.43 20.61
CA ASP A 448 28.49 -10.63 21.46
C ASP A 448 27.84 -9.33 21.92
N ALA A 449 27.22 -8.58 20.99
CA ALA A 449 26.57 -7.31 21.29
C ALA A 449 25.39 -7.49 22.27
N GLY A 450 24.56 -8.51 22.05
CA GLY A 450 23.46 -8.86 22.96
C GLY A 450 23.97 -9.22 24.37
N LEU A 451 25.00 -10.07 24.45
CA LEU A 451 25.64 -10.42 25.72
C LEU A 451 26.25 -9.22 26.44
N PHE A 452 26.95 -8.36 25.72
CA PHE A 452 27.57 -7.15 26.29
C PHE A 452 26.51 -6.21 26.88
N THR A 453 25.41 -6.01 26.14
CA THR A 453 24.29 -5.16 26.57
C THR A 453 23.61 -5.74 27.82
N ALA A 454 23.32 -7.05 27.81
CA ALA A 454 22.76 -7.73 28.97
C ALA A 454 23.68 -7.63 30.21
N GLN A 455 24.98 -7.89 30.06
CA GLN A 455 25.95 -7.79 31.15
C GLN A 455 26.04 -6.38 31.73
N THR A 456 25.93 -5.36 30.88
CA THR A 456 25.91 -3.95 31.31
C THR A 456 24.69 -3.67 32.17
N ASN A 457 23.51 -4.16 31.76
CA ASN A 457 22.27 -3.97 32.51
C ASN A 457 22.24 -4.75 33.82
N VAL A 458 22.79 -5.98 33.87
CA VAL A 458 22.89 -6.79 35.10
C VAL A 458 23.69 -6.08 36.19
N LYS A 459 24.75 -5.34 35.85
CA LYS A 459 25.54 -4.56 36.82
C LYS A 459 24.74 -3.47 37.52
N LEU A 460 23.62 -3.05 36.94
CA LEU A 460 22.71 -2.05 37.49
C LEU A 460 21.58 -2.68 38.33
N ALA A 461 21.41 -4.00 38.27
CA ALA A 461 20.33 -4.69 38.94
C ALA A 461 20.66 -4.91 40.44
N THR A 462 19.67 -4.70 41.29
CA THR A 462 19.81 -4.83 42.75
C THR A 462 19.17 -6.11 43.31
N ASN A 463 18.31 -6.79 42.53
CA ASN A 463 17.65 -8.03 42.95
C ASN A 463 18.56 -9.24 42.69
N GLN A 464 19.08 -9.81 43.77
CA GLN A 464 20.07 -10.89 43.71
C GLN A 464 19.56 -12.17 43.00
N LEU A 465 18.30 -12.55 43.22
CA LEU A 465 17.71 -13.74 42.58
C LEU A 465 17.61 -13.58 41.06
N VAL A 466 17.26 -12.36 40.61
CA VAL A 466 17.19 -12.02 39.18
C VAL A 466 18.59 -12.00 38.57
N VAL A 467 19.55 -11.43 39.29
CA VAL A 467 20.96 -11.38 38.86
C VAL A 467 21.51 -12.79 38.66
N GLU A 468 21.31 -13.70 39.62
CA GLU A 468 21.78 -15.09 39.53
C GLU A 468 21.16 -15.83 38.33
N SER A 469 19.84 -15.70 38.15
CA SER A 469 19.13 -16.31 37.00
C SER A 469 19.65 -15.80 35.66
N VAL A 470 19.85 -14.49 35.53
CA VAL A 470 20.38 -13.89 34.31
C VAL A 470 21.84 -14.26 34.08
N GLN A 471 22.68 -14.29 35.11
CA GLN A 471 24.08 -14.68 35.01
C GLN A 471 24.24 -16.13 34.53
N ALA A 472 23.37 -17.04 34.98
CA ALA A 472 23.35 -18.41 34.49
C ALA A 472 23.04 -18.48 32.99
N LYS A 473 22.08 -17.68 32.49
CA LYS A 473 21.80 -17.56 31.04
C LYS A 473 22.99 -16.99 30.28
N ILE A 474 23.61 -15.93 30.78
CA ILE A 474 24.80 -15.31 30.17
C ILE A 474 25.93 -16.33 30.01
N LEU A 475 26.18 -17.15 31.03
CA LEU A 475 27.24 -18.17 30.99
C LEU A 475 26.97 -19.19 29.88
N LYS A 476 25.73 -19.72 29.81
CA LYS A 476 25.34 -20.70 28.79
C LYS A 476 25.46 -20.16 27.36
N ILE A 477 25.05 -18.92 27.13
CA ILE A 477 25.17 -18.28 25.81
C ILE A 477 26.64 -18.04 25.47
N ARG A 478 27.46 -17.63 26.46
CA ARG A 478 28.91 -17.42 26.27
C ARG A 478 29.63 -18.71 25.88
N GLU A 479 29.32 -19.83 26.53
CA GLU A 479 29.85 -21.15 26.16
C GLU A 479 29.47 -21.50 24.71
N SER A 480 28.19 -21.34 24.34
CA SER A 480 27.73 -21.56 22.95
C SER A 480 28.48 -20.66 21.94
N LEU A 481 28.77 -19.41 22.32
CA LEU A 481 29.47 -18.46 21.46
C LEU A 481 30.95 -18.82 21.29
N GLU A 482 31.61 -19.28 22.36
CA GLU A 482 33.00 -19.77 22.29
C GLU A 482 33.13 -21.01 21.39
N GLU A 483 32.16 -21.93 21.45
CA GLU A 483 32.09 -23.04 20.51
C GLU A 483 31.95 -22.55 19.07
N LEU A 484 31.02 -21.64 18.80
CA LEU A 484 30.77 -21.10 17.46
C LEU A 484 31.98 -20.37 16.87
N ARG A 485 32.73 -19.64 17.69
CA ARG A 485 33.96 -18.96 17.27
C ARG A 485 35.05 -19.92 16.79
N ARG A 486 35.08 -21.16 17.32
CA ARG A 486 36.01 -22.20 16.86
C ARG A 486 35.59 -22.81 15.52
N LEU A 487 34.35 -22.56 15.08
CA LEU A 487 33.76 -23.11 13.85
C LEU A 487 33.74 -22.12 12.67
N CYS A 488 34.05 -20.84 12.93
CA CYS A 488 34.28 -19.81 11.91
C CYS A 488 35.72 -19.90 11.41
#